data_AF-A0A970SLK4-F1
#
_entry.id   AF-A0A970SLK4-F1
#
_cell.length_a   1.000
_cell.length_b   1.000
_cell.length_c   1.000
_cell.angle_alpha   90.00
_cell.angle_beta   90.00
_cell.angle_gamma   90.00
#
_symmetry.space_group_name_H-M   'P 1'
#
loop_
_entity.id
_entity.type
_entity.pdbx_description
1 polymer ?
#
loop_
_entity_poly.entity_id
_entity_poly.type
_entity_poly.pdbx_seq_one_letter_code
_entity_poly.pdbx_strand_id
1 'polypeptide(L)'
;MRKIFTIIFLAMAYIAQSQELPTIAASGFSFSLGTKFTIKLYPVDSVNYEYSIIAFEAFQDIVDTKNKEALFEKKGEDNTIEFYFCYGTSGTTEQEREDNMRILLIMKNYTDQVLDYISEIKREEDGEYEETSNVGTFPNAITTEIWPYMIYHIGLRDFRKYSVDETIFIETSSKPDNFKSMAHNGSIFIKRFNIILSDLGSLKLNDISKKELEWGAIDNTPTYNLGIDESYYPNPNKYEIDTAKVFLYNNKLIENSIDYYVSKESDLVRAVLIEWKEAFLIDAKLQEQSDELFKKSISFLEEQFVKLAGKHTHFENEENYTNKTYKTSNGFTIKLQNLKTFNRIRVLIYKD
;
A
#
# COMPACT_ATOMS: atom_id res chain seq x y z
N MET A 1 -15.76 -39.89 -11.76
CA MET A 1 -14.78 -38.93 -11.20
C MET A 1 -15.40 -37.56 -10.90
N ARG A 2 -16.09 -36.89 -11.85
CA ARG A 2 -16.77 -35.59 -11.60
C ARG A 2 -17.72 -35.57 -10.39
N LYS A 3 -18.50 -36.63 -10.17
CA LYS A 3 -19.42 -36.76 -9.03
C LYS A 3 -18.73 -36.98 -7.67
N ILE A 4 -17.49 -37.47 -7.65
CA ILE A 4 -16.73 -37.71 -6.40
C ILE A 4 -16.14 -36.38 -5.90
N PHE A 5 -15.63 -35.54 -6.81
CA PHE A 5 -15.16 -34.20 -6.47
C PHE A 5 -16.29 -33.31 -5.90
N THR A 6 -17.51 -33.38 -6.43
CA THR A 6 -18.65 -32.62 -5.89
C THR A 6 -19.04 -33.06 -4.48
N ILE A 7 -18.90 -34.35 -4.15
CA ILE A 7 -19.25 -34.89 -2.83
C ILE A 7 -18.20 -34.50 -1.77
N ILE A 8 -16.91 -34.49 -2.14
CA ILE A 8 -15.82 -34.06 -1.24
C ILE A 8 -15.91 -32.56 -0.94
N PHE A 9 -16.28 -31.74 -1.93
CA PHE A 9 -16.49 -30.29 -1.73
C PHE A 9 -17.72 -30.01 -0.83
N LEU A 10 -18.80 -30.79 -0.97
CA LEU A 10 -19.96 -30.68 -0.08
C LEU A 10 -19.60 -31.08 1.37
N ALA A 11 -18.75 -32.09 1.56
CA ALA A 11 -18.33 -32.53 2.88
C ALA A 11 -17.48 -31.48 3.62
N MET A 12 -16.63 -30.73 2.91
CA MET A 12 -15.88 -29.62 3.50
C MET A 12 -16.79 -28.45 3.92
N ALA A 13 -17.85 -28.16 3.16
CA ALA A 13 -18.86 -27.17 3.55
C ALA A 13 -19.63 -27.56 4.83
N TYR A 14 -19.86 -28.86 5.06
CA TYR A 14 -20.51 -29.36 6.28
C TYR A 14 -19.58 -29.36 7.51
N ILE A 15 -18.27 -29.59 7.34
CA ILE A 15 -17.32 -29.55 8.46
C ILE A 15 -17.06 -28.11 8.92
N ALA A 16 -17.08 -27.14 8.00
CA ALA A 16 -17.03 -25.71 8.30
C ALA A 16 -18.20 -25.22 9.17
N GLN A 17 -19.37 -25.90 9.12
CA GLN A 17 -20.54 -25.59 9.95
C GLN A 17 -20.56 -26.27 11.34
N SER A 18 -19.51 -27.00 11.71
CA SER A 18 -19.49 -27.75 12.99
C SER A 18 -18.94 -26.97 14.19
N GLN A 19 -18.45 -25.73 14.00
CA GLN A 19 -18.13 -24.86 15.12
C GLN A 19 -19.43 -24.31 15.72
N GLU A 20 -19.70 -24.61 16.99
CA GLU A 20 -20.76 -23.91 17.74
C GLU A 20 -20.40 -22.42 17.80
N LEU A 21 -21.15 -21.61 17.06
CA LEU A 21 -21.06 -20.16 17.12
C LEU A 21 -22.02 -19.62 18.19
N PRO A 22 -21.63 -18.59 18.97
CA PRO A 22 -20.29 -18.00 18.98
C PRO A 22 -19.26 -18.93 19.64
N THR A 23 -18.01 -18.89 19.18
CA THR A 23 -16.92 -19.66 19.82
C THR A 23 -16.62 -19.15 21.23
N ILE A 24 -15.97 -19.98 22.05
CA ILE A 24 -15.33 -19.50 23.28
C ILE A 24 -14.28 -18.45 22.90
N ALA A 25 -14.21 -17.35 23.65
CA ALA A 25 -13.22 -16.31 23.40
C ALA A 25 -11.79 -16.86 23.56
N ALA A 26 -10.90 -16.52 22.64
CA ALA A 26 -9.50 -16.90 22.68
C ALA A 26 -8.62 -15.80 22.09
N SER A 27 -7.31 -15.91 22.28
CA SER A 27 -6.35 -14.93 21.77
C SER A 27 -6.10 -15.06 20.26
N GLY A 28 -6.50 -16.17 19.62
CA GLY A 28 -6.28 -16.34 18.18
C GLY A 28 -7.04 -17.51 17.55
N PHE A 29 -7.32 -17.36 16.26
CA PHE A 29 -7.98 -18.36 15.42
C PHE A 29 -7.38 -18.34 14.01
N SER A 30 -7.63 -19.42 13.26
CA SER A 30 -7.21 -19.55 11.86
C SER A 30 -8.40 -19.69 10.93
N PHE A 31 -8.29 -19.10 9.74
CA PHE A 31 -9.34 -19.03 8.72
C PHE A 31 -8.80 -19.51 7.38
N SER A 32 -9.55 -20.37 6.69
CA SER A 32 -9.19 -20.86 5.36
C SER A 32 -9.57 -19.85 4.28
N LEU A 33 -8.86 -19.87 3.14
CA LEU A 33 -9.22 -19.07 1.98
C LEU A 33 -10.64 -19.39 1.50
N GLY A 34 -11.37 -18.35 1.11
CA GLY A 34 -12.76 -18.45 0.69
C GLY A 34 -13.72 -18.46 1.88
N THR A 35 -13.41 -17.67 2.91
CA THR A 35 -14.26 -17.53 4.10
C THR A 35 -14.60 -16.07 4.35
N LYS A 36 -15.80 -15.89 4.90
CA LYS A 36 -16.25 -14.64 5.50
C LYS A 36 -16.53 -14.91 6.97
N PHE A 37 -16.06 -14.03 7.83
CA PHE A 37 -16.22 -14.22 9.27
C PHE A 37 -16.29 -12.90 10.00
N THR A 38 -16.99 -12.90 11.13
CA THR A 38 -17.10 -11.74 12.03
C THR A 38 -16.63 -12.15 13.40
N ILE A 39 -15.73 -11.35 13.97
CA ILE A 39 -15.24 -11.54 15.34
C ILE A 39 -15.84 -10.48 16.25
N LYS A 40 -16.01 -10.82 17.53
CA LYS A 40 -16.38 -9.89 18.60
C LYS A 40 -15.26 -9.84 19.62
N LEU A 41 -14.77 -8.63 19.91
CA LEU A 41 -13.66 -8.41 20.82
C LEU A 41 -14.16 -8.29 22.27
N TYR A 42 -13.41 -8.91 23.19
CA TYR A 42 -13.63 -8.86 24.63
C TYR A 42 -12.36 -8.36 25.30
N PRO A 43 -12.40 -7.20 25.99
CA PRO A 43 -11.22 -6.67 26.65
C PRO A 43 -10.80 -7.58 27.81
N VAL A 44 -9.54 -7.99 27.82
CA VAL A 44 -8.91 -8.72 28.93
C VAL A 44 -8.35 -7.73 29.94
N ASP A 45 -7.79 -6.63 29.45
CA ASP A 45 -7.27 -5.52 30.25
C ASP A 45 -7.43 -4.18 29.49
N SER A 46 -6.70 -3.14 29.89
CA SER A 46 -6.77 -1.81 29.26
C SER A 46 -6.25 -1.76 27.81
N VAL A 47 -5.46 -2.77 27.41
CA VAL A 47 -4.72 -2.86 26.14
C VAL A 47 -5.14 -4.08 25.33
N ASN A 48 -5.27 -5.25 25.94
CA ASN A 48 -5.39 -6.53 25.24
C ASN A 48 -6.83 -7.02 25.11
N TYR A 49 -7.08 -7.77 24.03
CA TYR A 49 -8.37 -8.38 23.72
C TYR A 49 -8.24 -9.87 23.43
N GLU A 50 -9.22 -10.64 23.90
CA GLU A 50 -9.59 -11.93 23.31
C GLU A 50 -10.77 -11.72 22.37
N TYR A 51 -11.07 -12.71 21.52
CA TYR A 51 -12.23 -12.62 20.64
C TYR A 51 -12.94 -13.94 20.44
N SER A 52 -14.24 -13.84 20.15
CA SER A 52 -15.05 -14.97 19.66
C SER A 52 -15.37 -14.77 18.19
N ILE A 53 -15.44 -15.85 17.44
CA ILE A 53 -16.07 -15.84 16.11
C ILE A 53 -17.58 -15.91 16.34
N ILE A 54 -18.31 -14.89 15.86
CA ILE A 54 -19.77 -14.77 16.04
C ILE A 54 -20.54 -15.07 14.75
N ALA A 55 -19.87 -14.99 13.60
CA ALA A 55 -20.40 -15.40 12.30
C ALA A 55 -19.26 -16.01 11.48
N PHE A 56 -19.55 -17.07 10.74
CA PHE A 56 -18.60 -17.74 9.85
C PHE A 56 -19.35 -18.41 8.71
N GLU A 57 -18.99 -18.08 7.48
CA GLU A 57 -19.58 -18.66 6.28
C GLU A 57 -18.57 -18.81 5.14
N ALA A 58 -18.85 -19.70 4.21
CA ALA A 58 -18.06 -19.85 2.99
C ALA A 58 -18.32 -18.64 2.06
N PHE A 59 -17.25 -18.13 1.45
CA PHE A 59 -17.28 -17.01 0.53
C PHE A 59 -16.52 -17.36 -0.74
N GLN A 60 -17.23 -17.46 -1.87
CA GLN A 60 -16.68 -17.98 -3.13
C GLN A 60 -16.58 -16.91 -4.22
N ASP A 61 -17.00 -15.67 -3.92
CA ASP A 61 -16.97 -14.60 -4.90
C ASP A 61 -15.55 -14.05 -5.06
N ILE A 62 -15.22 -13.66 -6.30
CA ILE A 62 -14.01 -12.91 -6.60
C ILE A 62 -14.35 -11.43 -6.46
N VAL A 63 -13.69 -10.74 -5.54
CA VAL A 63 -13.96 -9.33 -5.24
C VAL A 63 -13.31 -8.42 -6.28
N ASP A 64 -14.08 -7.48 -6.82
CA ASP A 64 -13.49 -6.32 -7.52
C ASP A 64 -12.96 -5.33 -6.48
N THR A 65 -11.65 -5.15 -6.46
CA THR A 65 -10.95 -4.25 -5.52
C THR A 65 -11.42 -2.79 -5.60
N LYS A 66 -12.03 -2.37 -6.72
CA LYS A 66 -12.61 -1.03 -6.92
C LYS A 66 -13.98 -0.84 -6.27
N ASN A 67 -14.65 -1.91 -5.86
CA ASN A 67 -16.02 -1.87 -5.33
C ASN A 67 -16.19 -2.73 -4.06
N LYS A 68 -15.14 -2.78 -3.23
CA LYS A 68 -15.12 -3.52 -1.96
C LYS A 68 -16.04 -2.92 -0.90
N GLU A 69 -16.43 -1.66 -1.05
CA GLU A 69 -17.30 -0.93 -0.14
C GLU A 69 -18.70 -1.57 -0.07
N ALA A 70 -19.14 -2.22 -1.17
CA ALA A 70 -20.41 -2.93 -1.24
C ALA A 70 -20.44 -4.24 -0.41
N LEU A 71 -19.29 -4.74 0.05
CA LEU A 71 -19.21 -5.96 0.87
C LEU A 71 -19.67 -5.73 2.31
N PHE A 72 -19.62 -4.49 2.79
CA PHE A 72 -19.83 -4.19 4.21
C PHE A 72 -21.08 -3.36 4.42
N GLU A 73 -21.77 -3.65 5.51
CA GLU A 73 -22.82 -2.76 5.97
C GLU A 73 -22.21 -1.44 6.46
N LYS A 74 -22.95 -0.33 6.28
CA LYS A 74 -22.52 0.99 6.75
C LYS A 74 -22.29 1.03 8.26
N LYS A 75 -23.03 0.21 9.01
CA LYS A 75 -22.95 0.10 10.46
C LYS A 75 -23.09 -1.36 10.85
N GLY A 76 -22.05 -1.92 11.47
CA GLY A 76 -22.07 -3.25 12.05
C GLY A 76 -22.39 -3.23 13.55
N GLU A 77 -22.25 -4.38 14.19
CA GLU A 77 -22.40 -4.53 15.64
C GLU A 77 -21.19 -3.91 16.38
N ASP A 78 -21.44 -3.26 17.51
CA ASP A 78 -20.39 -2.64 18.32
C ASP A 78 -19.35 -3.69 18.76
N ASN A 79 -18.07 -3.29 18.78
CA ASN A 79 -16.93 -4.13 19.14
C ASN A 79 -16.74 -5.37 18.23
N THR A 80 -17.18 -5.28 16.98
CA THR A 80 -16.96 -6.34 15.99
C THR A 80 -16.03 -5.91 14.86
N ILE A 81 -15.42 -6.91 14.22
CA ILE A 81 -14.68 -6.74 12.98
C ILE A 81 -15.16 -7.82 12.01
N GLU A 82 -15.58 -7.41 10.82
CA GLU A 82 -16.01 -8.31 9.75
C GLU A 82 -14.87 -8.47 8.74
N PHE A 83 -14.65 -9.70 8.26
CA PHE A 83 -13.55 -10.08 7.39
C PHE A 83 -14.04 -10.89 6.19
N TYR A 84 -13.31 -10.72 5.08
CA TYR A 84 -13.38 -11.52 3.88
C TYR A 84 -11.97 -11.96 3.52
N PHE A 85 -11.70 -13.26 3.62
CA PHE A 85 -10.43 -13.84 3.17
C PHE A 85 -10.67 -14.58 1.85
N CYS A 86 -10.30 -13.95 0.73
CA CYS A 86 -10.83 -14.31 -0.59
C CYS A 86 -9.88 -13.97 -1.74
N TYR A 87 -10.27 -14.34 -2.96
CA TYR A 87 -9.66 -13.84 -4.18
C TYR A 87 -10.21 -12.46 -4.51
N GLY A 88 -9.36 -11.59 -5.01
CA GLY A 88 -9.78 -10.36 -5.64
C GLY A 88 -9.00 -10.02 -6.88
N THR A 89 -9.57 -9.13 -7.68
CA THR A 89 -9.00 -8.72 -8.95
C THR A 89 -9.36 -7.27 -9.29
N SER A 90 -8.84 -6.79 -10.41
CA SER A 90 -9.18 -5.51 -11.03
C SER A 90 -9.03 -5.62 -12.56
N GLY A 91 -9.83 -4.87 -13.31
CA GLY A 91 -9.75 -4.81 -14.78
C GLY A 91 -11.12 -4.92 -15.42
N THR A 92 -11.27 -4.40 -16.63
CA THR A 92 -12.54 -4.45 -17.38
C THR A 92 -12.60 -5.61 -18.38
N THR A 93 -11.45 -6.22 -18.70
CA THR A 93 -11.37 -7.42 -19.54
C THR A 93 -11.08 -8.68 -18.72
N GLU A 94 -11.44 -9.85 -19.28
CA GLU A 94 -11.20 -11.13 -18.58
C GLU A 94 -9.70 -11.40 -18.39
N GLN A 95 -8.88 -11.13 -19.41
CA GLN A 95 -7.43 -11.32 -19.33
C GLN A 95 -6.81 -10.48 -18.21
N GLU A 96 -7.19 -9.22 -18.09
CA GLU A 96 -6.68 -8.38 -17.00
C GLU A 96 -7.15 -8.86 -15.64
N ARG A 97 -8.38 -9.38 -15.54
CA ARG A 97 -8.89 -9.93 -14.29
C ARG A 97 -8.13 -11.20 -13.89
N GLU A 98 -7.70 -12.01 -14.86
CA GLU A 98 -6.82 -13.14 -14.59
C GLU A 98 -5.42 -12.67 -14.15
N ASP A 99 -4.80 -11.74 -14.86
CA ASP A 99 -3.44 -11.23 -14.57
C ASP A 99 -3.36 -10.49 -13.22
N ASN A 100 -4.45 -9.82 -12.83
CA ASN A 100 -4.56 -9.05 -11.59
C ASN A 100 -5.12 -9.86 -10.41
N MET A 101 -5.30 -11.18 -10.55
CA MET A 101 -5.81 -12.01 -9.45
C MET A 101 -4.85 -12.00 -8.25
N ARG A 102 -5.35 -11.68 -7.06
CA ARG A 102 -4.60 -11.62 -5.81
C ARG A 102 -5.38 -12.28 -4.67
N ILE A 103 -4.68 -12.67 -3.62
CA ILE A 103 -5.30 -13.05 -2.35
C ILE A 103 -5.50 -11.80 -1.51
N LEU A 104 -6.68 -11.65 -0.93
CA LEU A 104 -7.08 -10.50 -0.12
C LEU A 104 -7.55 -10.93 1.27
N LEU A 105 -7.16 -10.17 2.28
CA LEU A 105 -7.89 -10.07 3.54
C LEU A 105 -8.50 -8.68 3.61
N ILE A 106 -9.81 -8.59 3.38
CA ILE A 106 -10.56 -7.34 3.45
C ILE A 106 -11.29 -7.32 4.78
N MET A 107 -11.18 -6.24 5.53
CA MET A 107 -11.79 -6.16 6.85
C MET A 107 -12.41 -4.80 7.12
N LYS A 108 -13.48 -4.79 7.91
CA LYS A 108 -14.16 -3.60 8.40
C LYS A 108 -14.21 -3.64 9.92
N ASN A 109 -13.54 -2.69 10.56
CA ASN A 109 -13.53 -2.55 12.00
C ASN A 109 -14.69 -1.65 12.44
N TYR A 110 -15.68 -2.24 13.14
CA TYR A 110 -16.84 -1.53 13.68
C TYR A 110 -16.63 -1.09 15.14
N THR A 111 -15.41 -1.21 15.67
CA THR A 111 -15.02 -0.69 16.98
C THR A 111 -14.64 0.79 16.89
N ASP A 112 -14.55 1.45 18.05
CA ASP A 112 -14.00 2.80 18.19
C ASP A 112 -12.48 2.81 18.45
N GLN A 113 -11.83 1.63 18.44
CA GLN A 113 -10.41 1.46 18.76
C GLN A 113 -9.57 1.26 17.51
N VAL A 114 -8.37 1.86 17.51
CA VAL A 114 -7.29 1.46 16.61
C VAL A 114 -6.63 0.22 17.19
N LEU A 115 -6.55 -0.83 16.40
CA LEU A 115 -6.12 -2.15 16.87
C LEU A 115 -4.90 -2.63 16.09
N ASP A 116 -3.94 -3.16 16.83
CA ASP A 116 -2.84 -3.96 16.32
C ASP A 116 -3.16 -5.45 16.55
N TYR A 117 -2.60 -6.32 15.71
CA TYR A 117 -2.72 -7.77 15.85
C TYR A 117 -1.55 -8.45 15.15
N ILE A 118 -1.34 -9.74 15.43
CA ILE A 118 -0.39 -10.56 14.71
C ILE A 118 -1.14 -11.34 13.64
N SER A 119 -0.63 -11.30 12.42
CA SER A 119 -1.10 -12.11 11.30
C SER A 119 -0.04 -13.12 10.88
N GLU A 120 -0.48 -14.35 10.66
CA GLU A 120 0.34 -15.46 10.20
C GLU A 120 -0.27 -16.06 8.94
N ILE A 121 0.54 -16.45 7.97
CA ILE A 121 0.07 -17.02 6.71
C ILE A 121 0.63 -18.40 6.49
N LYS A 122 -0.16 -19.25 5.85
CA LYS A 122 0.25 -20.60 5.46
C LYS A 122 0.15 -20.75 3.95
N ARG A 123 1.31 -20.85 3.29
CA ARG A 123 1.46 -20.83 1.81
C ARG A 123 1.32 -22.19 1.15
N GLU A 124 1.39 -23.27 1.93
CA GLU A 124 1.20 -24.64 1.47
C GLU A 124 0.10 -25.29 2.32
N GLU A 125 -0.72 -26.18 1.74
CA GLU A 125 -1.88 -26.78 2.43
C GLU A 125 -1.49 -27.51 3.73
N ASP A 126 -0.32 -28.15 3.74
CA ASP A 126 0.27 -28.85 4.90
C ASP A 126 1.50 -28.13 5.50
N GLY A 127 1.79 -26.90 5.07
CA GLY A 127 2.93 -26.12 5.55
C GLY A 127 2.77 -25.54 6.96
N GLU A 128 3.80 -24.81 7.39
CA GLU A 128 3.83 -24.08 8.66
C GLU A 128 3.24 -22.67 8.53
N TYR A 129 2.84 -22.10 9.68
CA TYR A 129 2.47 -20.69 9.76
C TYR A 129 3.71 -19.81 9.84
N GLU A 130 3.71 -18.73 9.06
CA GLU A 130 4.76 -17.72 9.05
C GLU A 130 4.15 -16.35 9.36
N GLU A 131 4.71 -15.61 10.32
CA GLU A 131 4.28 -14.24 10.60
C GLU A 131 4.46 -13.36 9.35
N THR A 132 3.44 -12.54 9.07
CA THR A 132 3.49 -11.51 8.03
C THR A 132 3.30 -10.14 8.67
N SER A 133 3.81 -9.11 8.02
CA SER A 133 3.51 -7.74 8.42
C SER A 133 2.06 -7.41 8.11
N ASN A 134 1.38 -6.78 9.06
CA ASN A 134 0.12 -6.09 8.86
C ASN A 134 0.25 -4.65 9.36
N VAL A 135 -0.83 -3.90 9.21
CA VAL A 135 -0.94 -2.46 9.45
C VAL A 135 -1.93 -2.16 10.57
N GLY A 136 -2.43 -3.18 11.25
CA GLY A 136 -3.56 -3.09 12.15
C GLY A 136 -4.87 -2.76 11.44
N THR A 137 -5.87 -2.40 12.23
CA THR A 137 -7.20 -2.02 11.74
C THR A 137 -7.75 -0.80 12.47
N PHE A 138 -8.47 0.05 11.74
CA PHE A 138 -8.82 1.40 12.17
C PHE A 138 -10.34 1.59 12.29
N PRO A 139 -10.82 2.40 13.25
CA PRO A 139 -12.24 2.60 13.48
C PRO A 139 -12.99 2.99 12.21
N ASN A 140 -14.00 2.19 11.86
CA ASN A 140 -14.87 2.38 10.70
C ASN A 140 -14.15 2.40 9.34
N ALA A 141 -12.88 2.04 9.26
CA ALA A 141 -12.16 1.93 7.99
C ALA A 141 -12.34 0.55 7.37
N ILE A 142 -12.35 0.49 6.04
CA ILE A 142 -12.14 -0.76 5.30
C ILE A 142 -10.64 -0.87 5.08
N THR A 143 -10.03 -1.92 5.61
CA THR A 143 -8.61 -2.21 5.41
C THR A 143 -8.48 -3.40 4.47
N THR A 144 -7.44 -3.42 3.64
CA THR A 144 -7.18 -4.53 2.72
C THR A 144 -5.70 -4.88 2.76
N GLU A 145 -5.42 -6.12 3.12
CA GLU A 145 -4.11 -6.73 2.91
C GLU A 145 -4.14 -7.53 1.60
N ILE A 146 -3.05 -7.46 0.82
CA ILE A 146 -2.98 -7.99 -0.55
C ILE A 146 -1.70 -8.81 -0.71
N TRP A 147 -1.83 -10.04 -1.20
CA TRP A 147 -0.68 -10.90 -1.50
C TRP A 147 -0.64 -11.33 -2.97
N PRO A 148 0.54 -11.29 -3.62
CA PRO A 148 0.73 -11.74 -5.00
C PRO A 148 0.95 -13.25 -5.13
N TYR A 149 0.84 -13.99 -4.04
CA TYR A 149 1.05 -15.43 -3.98
C TYR A 149 -0.09 -16.11 -3.22
N MET A 150 -0.22 -17.41 -3.42
CA MET A 150 -1.27 -18.22 -2.80
C MET A 150 -1.09 -18.30 -1.29
N ILE A 151 -2.19 -18.16 -0.55
CA ILE A 151 -2.27 -18.40 0.88
C ILE A 151 -3.50 -19.27 1.12
N TYR A 152 -3.31 -20.38 1.82
CA TYR A 152 -4.38 -21.33 2.11
C TYR A 152 -5.10 -20.99 3.42
N HIS A 153 -4.35 -20.52 4.41
CA HIS A 153 -4.89 -20.14 5.71
C HIS A 153 -4.23 -18.86 6.23
N ILE A 154 -5.02 -18.07 6.96
CA ILE A 154 -4.55 -16.94 7.74
C ILE A 154 -4.84 -17.18 9.22
N GLY A 155 -3.83 -17.02 10.07
CA GLY A 155 -3.95 -16.94 11.51
C GLY A 155 -4.03 -15.48 11.94
N LEU A 156 -4.98 -15.15 12.81
CA LEU A 156 -5.10 -13.83 13.42
C LEU A 156 -5.04 -14.02 14.93
N ARG A 157 -4.16 -13.29 15.62
CA ARG A 157 -4.03 -13.41 17.08
C ARG A 157 -3.58 -12.13 17.76
N ASP A 158 -3.72 -12.11 19.07
CA ASP A 158 -3.18 -11.11 19.99
C ASP A 158 -3.61 -9.67 19.67
N PHE A 159 -4.92 -9.49 19.45
CA PHE A 159 -5.51 -8.16 19.25
C PHE A 159 -5.25 -7.26 20.45
N ARG A 160 -4.75 -6.06 20.20
CA ARG A 160 -4.44 -5.07 21.24
C ARG A 160 -4.72 -3.66 20.74
N LYS A 161 -4.98 -2.73 21.66
CA LYS A 161 -4.99 -1.31 21.32
C LYS A 161 -3.63 -0.93 20.76
N TYR A 162 -3.65 -0.24 19.64
CA TYR A 162 -2.45 0.24 18.98
C TYR A 162 -1.76 1.28 19.89
N SER A 163 -0.70 0.87 20.59
CA SER A 163 0.07 1.75 21.47
C SER A 163 1.19 2.41 20.68
N VAL A 164 0.89 3.51 20.03
CA VAL A 164 1.92 4.51 19.74
C VAL A 164 1.66 5.67 20.68
N ASP A 165 2.75 6.15 21.28
CA ASP A 165 2.80 7.37 22.07
C ASP A 165 1.81 8.38 21.46
N GLU A 166 0.72 8.64 22.17
CA GLU A 166 -0.43 9.38 21.63
C GLU A 166 0.05 10.70 21.02
N THR A 167 1.19 11.24 21.46
CA THR A 167 1.86 12.40 20.87
C THR A 167 2.22 12.26 19.38
N ILE A 168 2.65 11.09 18.88
CA ILE A 168 3.04 10.89 17.46
C ILE A 168 1.79 10.77 16.57
N PHE A 169 0.75 10.08 17.04
CA PHE A 169 -0.53 9.96 16.31
C PHE A 169 -1.38 11.23 16.42
N ILE A 170 -1.37 11.95 17.55
CA ILE A 170 -2.04 13.24 17.72
C ILE A 170 -1.32 14.32 16.91
N GLU A 171 0.00 14.32 16.78
CA GLU A 171 0.68 15.27 15.89
C GLU A 171 0.40 15.03 14.40
N THR A 172 0.17 13.78 13.98
CA THR A 172 -0.13 13.43 12.58
C THR A 172 -1.64 13.44 12.26
N SER A 173 -2.51 13.13 13.21
CA SER A 173 -3.97 13.06 13.03
C SER A 173 -4.74 14.27 13.58
N SER A 174 -4.17 15.11 14.46
CA SER A 174 -4.92 16.18 15.15
C SER A 174 -4.25 17.56 15.20
N LYS A 175 -3.29 17.85 14.30
CA LYS A 175 -3.08 19.24 13.86
C LYS A 175 -3.97 19.52 12.64
N PRO A 176 -5.02 20.34 12.75
CA PRO A 176 -5.76 20.87 11.61
C PRO A 176 -4.86 21.67 10.63
N ASP A 177 -3.64 22.00 11.05
CA ASP A 177 -2.77 22.96 10.36
C ASP A 177 -1.67 22.35 9.49
N ASN A 178 -1.61 21.02 9.30
CA ASN A 178 -0.72 20.42 8.30
C ASN A 178 -1.40 20.14 6.95
N PHE A 179 -2.47 20.86 6.62
CA PHE A 179 -2.77 21.19 5.23
C PHE A 179 -1.67 22.13 4.71
N LYS A 180 -0.46 21.61 4.50
CA LYS A 180 0.46 22.25 3.59
C LYS A 180 -0.24 22.19 2.24
N SER A 181 -0.76 23.33 1.81
CA SER A 181 -1.54 23.45 0.57
C SER A 181 -0.78 22.79 -0.59
N MET A 182 -1.49 22.35 -1.63
CA MET A 182 -0.88 21.84 -2.87
C MET A 182 0.29 22.73 -3.35
N ALA A 183 0.20 24.05 -3.12
CA ALA A 183 1.25 25.01 -3.42
C ALA A 183 2.54 24.78 -2.60
N HIS A 184 2.46 24.41 -1.32
CA HIS A 184 3.63 24.10 -0.51
C HIS A 184 4.31 22.80 -0.95
N ASN A 185 3.54 21.71 -1.15
CA ASN A 185 4.11 20.44 -1.62
C ASN A 185 4.65 20.55 -3.05
N GLY A 186 3.95 21.29 -3.92
CA GLY A 186 4.45 21.67 -5.24
C GLY A 186 5.75 22.48 -5.14
N SER A 187 5.86 23.42 -4.18
CA SER A 187 7.08 24.20 -3.98
C SER A 187 8.27 23.35 -3.53
N ILE A 188 8.06 22.36 -2.66
CA ILE A 188 9.12 21.43 -2.26
C ILE A 188 9.52 20.57 -3.46
N PHE A 189 8.55 20.03 -4.21
CA PHE A 189 8.86 19.28 -5.43
C PHE A 189 9.72 20.10 -6.39
N ILE A 190 9.35 21.37 -6.68
CA ILE A 190 10.14 22.24 -7.55
C ILE A 190 11.56 22.45 -7.02
N LYS A 191 11.73 22.64 -5.71
CA LYS A 191 13.06 22.77 -5.09
C LYS A 191 13.89 21.50 -5.29
N ARG A 192 13.33 20.32 -4.99
CA ARG A 192 13.98 19.02 -5.21
C ARG A 192 14.35 18.82 -6.67
N PHE A 193 13.37 19.02 -7.54
CA PHE A 193 13.49 18.81 -8.97
C PHE A 193 14.59 19.71 -9.57
N ASN A 194 14.69 20.97 -9.15
CA ASN A 194 15.76 21.86 -9.59
C ASN A 194 17.16 21.40 -9.15
N ILE A 195 17.32 20.96 -7.89
CA ILE A 195 18.63 20.45 -7.41
C ILE A 195 19.00 19.16 -8.15
N ILE A 196 18.04 18.25 -8.34
CA ILE A 196 18.28 17.00 -9.07
C ILE A 196 18.70 17.34 -10.51
N LEU A 197 18.00 18.22 -11.20
CA LEU A 197 18.34 18.57 -12.58
C LEU A 197 19.65 19.35 -12.72
N SER A 198 20.09 20.10 -11.71
CA SER A 198 21.36 20.81 -11.77
C SER A 198 22.54 19.89 -11.46
N ASP A 199 22.39 18.98 -10.49
CA ASP A 199 23.52 18.34 -9.83
C ASP A 199 23.57 16.81 -10.01
N LEU A 200 22.57 16.16 -10.62
CA LEU A 200 22.58 14.69 -10.77
C LEU A 200 23.82 14.20 -11.53
N GLY A 201 24.49 13.20 -10.97
CA GLY A 201 25.80 12.71 -11.41
C GLY A 201 26.96 13.25 -10.58
N SER A 202 26.81 14.43 -9.96
CA SER A 202 27.75 15.02 -8.99
C SER A 202 27.16 15.24 -7.60
N LEU A 203 25.85 15.07 -7.45
CA LEU A 203 25.11 15.21 -6.20
C LEU A 203 25.52 14.10 -5.22
N LYS A 204 26.01 14.47 -4.04
CA LYS A 204 26.35 13.52 -2.98
C LYS A 204 25.15 13.25 -2.09
N LEU A 205 25.04 12.01 -1.62
CA LEU A 205 23.95 11.58 -0.75
C LEU A 205 23.80 12.42 0.53
N ASN A 206 24.92 12.71 1.20
CA ASN A 206 24.91 13.46 2.44
C ASN A 206 24.42 14.91 2.26
N ASP A 207 24.69 15.51 1.11
CA ASP A 207 24.29 16.90 0.83
C ASP A 207 22.78 16.98 0.60
N ILE A 208 22.23 16.06 -0.21
CA ILE A 208 20.79 16.02 -0.45
C ILE A 208 20.03 15.54 0.79
N SER A 209 20.57 14.62 1.58
CA SER A 209 19.95 14.16 2.83
C SER A 209 19.74 15.31 3.83
N LYS A 210 20.73 16.21 3.96
CA LYS A 210 20.59 17.41 4.80
C LYS A 210 19.47 18.31 4.28
N LYS A 211 19.36 18.50 2.96
CA LYS A 211 18.31 19.31 2.34
C LYS A 211 16.91 18.71 2.56
N GLU A 212 16.78 17.40 2.42
CA GLU A 212 15.51 16.71 2.68
C GLU A 212 15.05 16.93 4.13
N LEU A 213 15.96 16.78 5.10
CA LEU A 213 15.67 17.07 6.51
C LEU A 213 15.34 18.56 6.76
N GLU A 214 16.07 19.50 6.13
CA GLU A 214 15.76 20.94 6.19
C GLU A 214 14.36 21.26 5.63
N TRP A 215 13.88 20.50 4.65
CA TRP A 215 12.53 20.63 4.08
C TRP A 215 11.45 19.90 4.90
N GLY A 216 11.84 19.23 5.98
CA GLY A 216 10.95 18.53 6.91
C GLY A 216 10.61 17.11 6.48
N ALA A 217 11.47 16.45 5.71
CA ALA A 217 11.37 15.02 5.46
C ALA A 217 11.59 14.21 6.75
N ILE A 218 11.01 13.01 6.77
CA ILE A 218 11.35 11.96 7.72
C ILE A 218 12.26 10.96 7.01
N ASP A 219 13.42 10.65 7.59
CA ASP A 219 14.26 9.55 7.10
C ASP A 219 13.57 8.22 7.39
N ASN A 220 13.22 7.50 6.33
CA ASN A 220 12.54 6.21 6.40
C ASN A 220 13.34 5.14 5.64
N THR A 221 14.67 5.27 5.66
CA THR A 221 15.55 4.31 5.03
C THR A 221 15.42 2.96 5.75
N PRO A 222 15.05 1.88 5.03
CA PRO A 222 14.94 0.57 5.66
C PRO A 222 16.32 0.03 6.07
N THR A 223 16.31 -0.94 6.98
CA THR A 223 17.52 -1.62 7.46
C THR A 223 18.06 -2.67 6.50
N TYR A 224 17.30 -3.01 5.46
CA TYR A 224 17.68 -3.95 4.40
C TYR A 224 18.04 -3.20 3.11
N ASN A 225 18.82 -3.85 2.24
CA ASN A 225 19.26 -3.25 0.98
C ASN A 225 18.07 -3.07 0.01
N LEU A 226 17.92 -1.84 -0.50
CA LEU A 226 16.97 -1.50 -1.55
C LEU A 226 17.69 -1.39 -2.89
N GLY A 227 17.33 -2.25 -3.83
CA GLY A 227 17.76 -2.16 -5.24
C GLY A 227 16.71 -1.51 -6.12
N ILE A 228 17.11 -1.15 -7.34
CA ILE A 228 16.21 -0.71 -8.41
C ILE A 228 16.37 -1.66 -9.61
N ASP A 229 15.24 -2.15 -10.12
CA ASP A 229 15.23 -3.13 -11.22
C ASP A 229 15.68 -2.50 -12.54
N GLU A 230 16.43 -3.24 -13.36
CA GLU A 230 16.93 -2.77 -14.66
C GLU A 230 15.79 -2.47 -15.67
N SER A 231 14.65 -3.16 -15.54
CA SER A 231 13.45 -2.83 -16.32
C SER A 231 12.94 -1.43 -16.04
N TYR A 232 13.19 -0.92 -14.83
CA TYR A 232 12.77 0.41 -14.39
C TYR A 232 13.86 1.46 -14.63
N TYR A 233 15.06 1.22 -14.08
CA TYR A 233 16.27 2.00 -14.33
C TYR A 233 17.27 1.17 -15.13
N PRO A 234 17.39 1.38 -16.46
CA PRO A 234 18.23 0.54 -17.32
C PRO A 234 19.74 0.65 -17.04
N ASN A 235 20.14 1.51 -16.09
CA ASN A 235 21.52 1.71 -15.66
C ASN A 235 22.51 1.73 -16.84
N PRO A 236 22.36 2.68 -17.79
CA PRO A 236 23.10 2.65 -19.06
C PRO A 236 24.62 2.69 -18.85
N ASN A 237 25.06 3.29 -17.73
CA ASN A 237 26.45 3.44 -17.33
C ASN A 237 26.95 2.32 -16.41
N LYS A 238 26.11 1.32 -16.10
CA LYS A 238 26.44 0.12 -15.32
C LYS A 238 27.09 0.43 -13.97
N TYR A 239 26.58 1.44 -13.27
CA TYR A 239 27.04 1.76 -11.92
C TYR A 239 26.70 0.60 -10.97
N GLU A 240 27.63 0.24 -10.08
CA GLU A 240 27.30 -0.61 -8.94
C GLU A 240 26.50 0.24 -7.94
N ILE A 241 25.19 -0.02 -7.87
CA ILE A 241 24.27 0.70 -6.99
C ILE A 241 24.31 0.06 -5.60
N ASP A 242 24.47 0.89 -4.57
CA ASP A 242 24.34 0.50 -3.17
C ASP A 242 22.89 0.73 -2.69
N THR A 243 22.66 0.71 -1.38
CA THR A 243 21.35 0.92 -0.76
C THR A 243 20.80 2.32 -1.05
N ALA A 244 19.51 2.39 -1.39
CA ALA A 244 18.79 3.64 -1.54
C ALA A 244 18.55 4.34 -0.19
N LYS A 245 18.65 5.68 -0.15
CA LYS A 245 18.18 6.49 0.98
C LYS A 245 16.75 6.95 0.73
N VAL A 246 15.85 6.68 1.67
CA VAL A 246 14.41 6.92 1.50
C VAL A 246 13.95 8.01 2.45
N PHE A 247 13.22 8.99 1.91
CA PHE A 247 12.64 10.08 2.68
C PHE A 247 11.12 10.15 2.48
N LEU A 248 10.38 10.33 3.56
CA LEU A 248 8.92 10.47 3.57
C LEU A 248 8.47 11.89 3.87
N TYR A 249 7.38 12.27 3.23
CA TYR A 249 6.62 13.48 3.47
C TYR A 249 5.17 13.10 3.71
N ASN A 250 4.81 12.99 4.99
CA ASN A 250 3.48 12.56 5.38
C ASN A 250 2.46 13.69 5.18
N ASN A 251 1.42 13.41 4.42
CA ASN A 251 0.17 14.15 4.37
C ASN A 251 -0.98 13.14 4.50
N LYS A 252 -2.10 13.55 5.10
CA LYS A 252 -3.27 12.70 5.36
C LYS A 252 -3.93 12.12 4.11
N LEU A 253 -3.71 12.72 2.93
CA LEU A 253 -4.34 12.28 1.67
C LEU A 253 -3.37 11.61 0.70
N ILE A 254 -2.09 12.00 0.73
CA ILE A 254 -1.09 11.47 -0.19
C ILE A 254 0.20 11.27 0.58
N GLU A 255 0.70 10.06 0.58
CA GLU A 255 2.06 9.78 1.03
C GLU A 255 3.02 10.07 -0.12
N ASN A 256 3.94 11.01 0.11
CA ASN A 256 5.02 11.27 -0.83
C ASN A 256 6.33 10.67 -0.30
N SER A 257 7.02 9.95 -1.17
CA SER A 257 8.34 9.40 -0.88
C SER A 257 9.33 9.78 -1.97
N ILE A 258 10.60 9.84 -1.59
CA ILE A 258 11.72 10.01 -2.51
C ILE A 258 12.87 9.11 -2.12
N ASP A 259 13.37 8.37 -3.11
CA ASP A 259 14.45 7.43 -2.97
C ASP A 259 15.65 7.91 -3.80
N TYR A 260 16.80 7.96 -3.16
CA TYR A 260 18.08 8.30 -3.79
C TYR A 260 18.93 7.04 -3.95
N TYR A 261 19.12 6.60 -5.20
CA TYR A 261 19.98 5.47 -5.53
C TYR A 261 21.40 5.97 -5.82
N VAL A 262 22.37 5.47 -5.07
CA VAL A 262 23.75 5.95 -5.10
C VAL A 262 24.70 4.88 -5.58
N SER A 263 25.80 5.29 -6.22
CA SER A 263 26.87 4.35 -6.55
C SER A 263 27.73 4.04 -5.33
N LYS A 264 27.95 2.75 -5.08
CA LYS A 264 28.71 2.20 -3.94
C LYS A 264 30.11 2.78 -3.79
N GLU A 265 30.76 3.11 -4.89
CA GLU A 265 32.15 3.58 -4.89
C GLU A 265 32.30 5.06 -4.51
N SER A 266 31.23 5.86 -4.57
CA SER A 266 31.39 7.33 -4.55
C SER A 266 30.29 8.12 -3.84
N ASP A 267 29.25 7.46 -3.30
CA ASP A 267 28.06 8.10 -2.69
C ASP A 267 27.35 9.12 -3.59
N LEU A 268 27.57 9.02 -4.90
CA LEU A 268 26.98 9.94 -5.88
C LEU A 268 25.63 9.40 -6.31
N VAL A 269 24.63 10.27 -6.30
CA VAL A 269 23.26 9.94 -6.73
C VAL A 269 23.27 9.69 -8.25
N ARG A 270 22.75 8.53 -8.65
CA ARG A 270 22.66 8.07 -10.04
C ARG A 270 21.24 8.05 -10.57
N ALA A 271 20.28 7.72 -9.72
CA ALA A 271 18.87 7.75 -10.03
C ALA A 271 18.08 8.25 -8.82
N VAL A 272 16.94 8.88 -9.10
CA VAL A 272 16.00 9.34 -8.10
C VAL A 272 14.62 8.82 -8.46
N LEU A 273 13.97 8.14 -7.52
CA LEU A 273 12.57 7.74 -7.64
C LEU A 273 11.74 8.62 -6.71
N ILE A 274 10.71 9.26 -7.24
CA ILE A 274 9.74 10.02 -6.46
C ILE A 274 8.40 9.33 -6.62
N GLU A 275 7.74 9.01 -5.51
CA GLU A 275 6.41 8.43 -5.52
C GLU A 275 5.41 9.30 -4.79
N TRP A 276 4.21 9.42 -5.36
CA TRP A 276 3.00 9.80 -4.66
C TRP A 276 2.11 8.57 -4.66
N LYS A 277 1.73 8.11 -3.48
CA LYS A 277 0.75 7.04 -3.32
C LYS A 277 -0.39 7.54 -2.46
N GLU A 278 -1.58 7.06 -2.75
CA GLU A 278 -2.71 7.26 -1.88
C GLU A 278 -2.33 6.86 -0.46
N ALA A 279 -2.68 7.71 0.52
CA ALA A 279 -2.47 7.35 1.91
C ALA A 279 -3.20 6.03 2.18
N PHE A 280 -2.55 5.13 2.92
CA PHE A 280 -3.07 3.79 3.13
C PHE A 280 -4.51 3.77 3.71
N LEU A 281 -4.90 4.84 4.41
CA LEU A 281 -6.24 5.07 4.92
C LEU A 281 -6.75 6.42 4.46
N ILE A 282 -7.78 6.41 3.60
CA ILE A 282 -8.56 7.59 3.29
C ILE A 282 -9.98 7.38 3.78
N ASP A 283 -10.47 8.32 4.59
CA ASP A 283 -11.91 8.39 4.91
C ASP A 283 -12.66 8.41 3.58
N ALA A 284 -13.66 7.56 3.40
CA ALA A 284 -14.46 7.48 2.17
C ALA A 284 -15.01 8.86 1.72
N LYS A 285 -15.23 9.79 2.67
CA LYS A 285 -15.64 11.18 2.40
C LYS A 285 -14.55 12.05 1.75
N LEU A 286 -13.30 11.62 1.86
CA LEU A 286 -12.10 12.28 1.33
C LEU A 286 -11.57 11.60 0.07
N GLN A 287 -12.12 10.44 -0.34
CA GLN A 287 -11.71 9.70 -1.53
C GLN A 287 -11.81 10.54 -2.80
N GLU A 288 -12.95 11.22 -3.02
CA GLU A 288 -13.13 12.10 -4.18
C GLU A 288 -12.10 13.25 -4.20
N GLN A 289 -11.74 13.77 -3.02
CA GLN A 289 -10.71 14.81 -2.89
C GLN A 289 -9.30 14.25 -3.20
N SER A 290 -9.01 13.02 -2.79
CA SER A 290 -7.78 12.29 -3.14
C SER A 290 -7.66 12.12 -4.65
N ASP A 291 -8.68 11.57 -5.30
CA ASP A 291 -8.73 11.34 -6.75
C ASP A 291 -8.50 12.64 -7.53
N GLU A 292 -9.18 13.72 -7.12
CA GLU A 292 -8.97 15.04 -7.70
C GLU A 292 -7.52 15.54 -7.51
N LEU A 293 -6.95 15.31 -6.33
CA LEU A 293 -5.59 15.74 -6.01
C LEU A 293 -4.56 14.97 -6.85
N PHE A 294 -4.76 13.66 -7.08
CA PHE A 294 -3.94 12.85 -7.99
C PHE A 294 -4.01 13.36 -9.43
N LYS A 295 -5.22 13.64 -9.93
CA LYS A 295 -5.42 14.22 -11.29
C LYS A 295 -4.70 15.57 -11.43
N LYS A 296 -4.83 16.45 -10.43
CA LYS A 296 -4.14 17.75 -10.40
C LYS A 296 -2.62 17.58 -10.31
N SER A 297 -2.13 16.60 -9.54
CA SER A 297 -0.71 16.31 -9.38
C SER A 297 -0.07 15.80 -10.68
N ILE A 298 -0.73 14.88 -11.39
CA ILE A 298 -0.30 14.45 -12.73
C ILE A 298 -0.21 15.64 -13.68
N SER A 299 -1.27 16.46 -13.73
CA SER A 299 -1.32 17.62 -14.63
C SER A 299 -0.18 18.61 -14.35
N PHE A 300 0.09 18.87 -13.06
CA PHE A 300 1.20 19.70 -12.62
C PHE A 300 2.56 19.13 -13.04
N LEU A 301 2.82 17.83 -12.81
CA LEU A 301 4.07 17.18 -13.18
C LEU A 301 4.30 17.21 -14.68
N GLU A 302 3.28 16.89 -15.47
CA GLU A 302 3.35 16.94 -16.93
C GLU A 302 3.66 18.36 -17.44
N GLU A 303 3.04 19.38 -16.85
CA GLU A 303 3.34 20.78 -17.19
C GLU A 303 4.81 21.12 -16.93
N GLN A 304 5.37 20.71 -15.78
CA GLN A 304 6.78 20.95 -15.47
C GLN A 304 7.72 20.21 -16.44
N PHE A 305 7.42 18.95 -16.76
CA PHE A 305 8.25 18.15 -17.65
C PHE A 305 8.17 18.67 -19.09
N VAL A 306 7.00 19.14 -19.53
CA VAL A 306 6.87 19.77 -20.85
C VAL A 306 7.64 21.09 -20.94
N LYS A 307 7.62 21.92 -19.89
CA LYS A 307 8.43 23.14 -19.85
C LYS A 307 9.93 22.84 -19.94
N LEU A 308 10.37 21.75 -19.33
CA LEU A 308 11.78 21.37 -19.27
C LEU A 308 12.28 20.66 -20.54
N ALA A 309 11.53 19.66 -21.02
CA ALA A 309 11.97 18.71 -22.05
C ALA A 309 11.21 18.85 -23.37
N GLY A 310 10.16 19.67 -23.41
CA GLY A 310 9.22 19.68 -24.53
C GLY A 310 8.28 18.48 -24.50
N LYS A 311 7.88 17.98 -25.67
CA LYS A 311 6.98 16.82 -25.74
C LYS A 311 7.69 15.54 -25.28
N HIS A 312 6.92 14.60 -24.74
CA HIS A 312 7.42 13.27 -24.43
C HIS A 312 7.96 12.59 -25.70
N THR A 313 9.02 11.80 -25.52
CA THR A 313 9.65 10.98 -26.57
C THR A 313 9.02 9.60 -26.70
N HIS A 314 8.34 9.14 -25.65
CA HIS A 314 7.61 7.89 -25.63
C HIS A 314 6.35 8.05 -24.78
N PHE A 315 5.26 7.42 -25.21
CA PHE A 315 3.99 7.39 -24.51
C PHE A 315 3.33 6.02 -24.70
N GLU A 316 2.90 5.46 -23.58
CA GLU A 316 2.16 4.21 -23.48
C GLU A 316 0.93 4.48 -22.63
N ASN A 317 -0.22 4.01 -23.09
CA ASN A 317 -1.49 4.20 -22.43
C ASN A 317 -2.24 2.88 -22.42
N GLU A 318 -2.06 2.17 -21.32
CA GLU A 318 -2.78 0.95 -21.03
C GLU A 318 -3.99 1.27 -20.15
N GLU A 319 -4.87 0.29 -19.97
CA GLU A 319 -6.05 0.45 -19.13
C GLU A 319 -5.69 0.84 -17.69
N ASN A 320 -4.68 0.17 -17.12
CA ASN A 320 -4.32 0.31 -15.72
C ASN A 320 -3.22 1.34 -15.45
N TYR A 321 -2.52 1.81 -16.49
CA TYR A 321 -1.46 2.80 -16.31
C TYR A 321 -1.20 3.67 -17.55
N THR A 322 -0.54 4.81 -17.34
CA THR A 322 0.15 5.52 -18.43
C THR A 322 1.63 5.68 -18.11
N ASN A 323 2.49 5.46 -19.10
CA ASN A 323 3.91 5.77 -19.02
C ASN A 323 4.22 6.89 -20.02
N LYS A 324 4.97 7.90 -19.58
CA LYS A 324 5.52 8.97 -20.43
C LYS A 324 7.01 9.09 -20.17
N THR A 325 7.80 9.12 -21.22
CA THR A 325 9.25 9.37 -21.12
C THR A 325 9.60 10.71 -21.74
N TYR A 326 10.28 11.56 -20.97
CA TYR A 326 10.79 12.85 -21.39
C TYR A 326 12.32 12.78 -21.41
N LYS A 327 12.92 13.37 -22.45
CA LYS A 327 14.37 13.51 -22.54
C LYS A 327 14.73 14.98 -22.65
N THR A 328 15.62 15.44 -21.78
CA THR A 328 16.12 16.82 -21.82
C THR A 328 17.33 16.91 -22.73
N SER A 329 17.63 18.11 -23.24
CA SER A 329 18.85 18.38 -24.02
C SER A 329 20.14 18.11 -23.24
N ASN A 330 20.07 18.12 -21.91
CA ASN A 330 21.22 17.97 -21.02
C ASN A 330 21.46 16.52 -20.60
N GLY A 331 20.81 15.56 -21.28
CA GLY A 331 21.02 14.12 -21.10
C GLY A 331 20.22 13.49 -19.95
N PHE A 332 19.19 14.16 -19.44
CA PHE A 332 18.31 13.56 -18.43
C PHE A 332 17.17 12.80 -19.08
N THR A 333 16.90 11.61 -18.55
CA THR A 333 15.66 10.87 -18.79
C THR A 333 14.75 10.99 -17.57
N ILE A 334 13.50 11.38 -17.81
CA ILE A 334 12.43 11.43 -16.81
C ILE A 334 11.33 10.49 -17.27
N LYS A 335 11.05 9.44 -16.49
CA LYS A 335 9.92 8.54 -16.71
C LYS A 335 8.81 8.88 -15.72
N LEU A 336 7.65 9.26 -16.22
CA LEU A 336 6.42 9.48 -15.45
C LEU A 336 5.50 8.29 -15.66
N GLN A 337 5.18 7.58 -14.60
CA GLN A 337 4.21 6.50 -14.57
C GLN A 337 3.03 6.90 -13.69
N ASN A 338 1.82 6.71 -14.21
CA ASN A 338 0.57 6.88 -13.48
C ASN A 338 -0.15 5.53 -13.42
N LEU A 339 -0.23 4.92 -12.25
CA LEU A 339 -0.99 3.69 -12.02
C LEU A 339 -2.43 4.08 -11.66
N LYS A 340 -3.29 4.04 -12.67
CA LYS A 340 -4.69 4.51 -12.59
C LYS A 340 -5.52 3.75 -11.56
N THR A 341 -5.17 2.49 -11.31
CA THR A 341 -5.91 1.59 -10.41
C THR A 341 -5.61 1.82 -8.93
N PHE A 342 -4.47 2.44 -8.59
CA PHE A 342 -3.97 2.51 -7.21
C PHE A 342 -3.68 3.93 -6.74
N ASN A 343 -4.20 4.96 -7.44
CA ASN A 343 -3.90 6.37 -7.16
C ASN A 343 -2.41 6.56 -6.83
N ARG A 344 -1.56 6.14 -7.77
CA ARG A 344 -0.12 6.11 -7.57
C ARG A 344 0.61 6.69 -8.75
N ILE A 345 1.47 7.65 -8.47
CA ILE A 345 2.31 8.34 -9.44
C ILE A 345 3.76 8.03 -9.09
N ARG A 346 4.53 7.65 -10.10
CA ARG A 346 5.97 7.45 -9.98
C ARG A 346 6.71 8.32 -10.98
N VAL A 347 7.77 8.95 -10.53
CA VAL A 347 8.69 9.72 -11.36
C VAL A 347 10.10 9.18 -11.13
N LEU A 348 10.67 8.56 -12.16
CA LEU A 348 12.07 8.18 -12.16
C LEU A 348 12.88 9.22 -12.94
N ILE A 349 13.97 9.70 -12.36
CA ILE A 349 14.90 10.64 -12.97
C ILE A 349 16.30 10.05 -12.94
N TYR A 350 16.95 9.99 -14.08
CA TYR A 350 18.36 9.60 -14.19
C TYR A 350 19.03 10.32 -15.35
N LYS A 351 20.36 10.29 -15.38
CA LYS A 351 21.17 10.81 -16.48
C LYS A 351 21.63 9.64 -17.36
N ASP A 352 21.37 9.77 -18.66
CA ASP A 352 21.77 8.78 -19.68
C ASP A 352 23.29 8.63 -19.75
#